data_AF-A0AAV0YBF5-F1
#
_entry.id   AF-A0AAV0YBF5-F1
#
_cell.length_a   1.000
_cell.length_b   1.000
_cell.length_c   1.000
_cell.angle_alpha   90.00
_cell.angle_beta   90.00
_cell.angle_gamma   90.00
#
_symmetry.space_group_name_H-M   'P 1'
#
loop_
_entity.id
_entity.type
_entity.pdbx_description
1 polymer ?
#
loop_
_entity_poly.entity_id
_entity_poly.type
_entity_poly.pdbx_seq_one_letter_code
_entity_poly.pdbx_strand_id
1 'polypeptide(L)'
;MIDQYKHQHLRIGSVSSEQISAWAKKILPNGETVGEVTKPYTLHYKTNKPEKDGLFCERIFGPIKSGICACGNYRVIGDKKDQPQFCEQCGVEFVDSRIRRYQMGFRMKKLSFHSINMECPISGMSLGMSNMKLRIQFMGVLNTPNKGVGLWSIQ
;
A
#
# COMPACT_ATOMS: atom_id res chain seq x y z
N MET A 1 16.63 0.42 18.72
CA MET A 1 17.90 1.11 18.43
C MET A 1 18.23 0.81 16.97
N ILE A 2 18.41 1.83 16.15
CA ILE A 2 18.81 1.67 14.73
C ILE A 2 20.33 1.49 14.75
N ASP A 3 20.85 0.47 14.06
CA ASP A 3 22.30 0.24 13.93
C ASP A 3 22.98 1.47 13.32
N GLN A 4 23.67 2.25 14.15
CA GLN A 4 24.17 3.58 13.78
C GLN A 4 25.34 3.58 12.77
N TYR A 5 25.90 2.41 12.40
CA TYR A 5 27.20 2.35 11.72
C TYR A 5 27.28 1.45 10.48
N LYS A 6 26.19 0.87 9.99
CA LYS A 6 26.27 -0.15 8.92
C LYS A 6 26.22 0.38 7.48
N HIS A 7 25.79 1.61 7.27
CA HIS A 7 25.52 2.14 5.92
C HIS A 7 26.37 3.36 5.64
N GLN A 8 27.20 3.30 4.59
CA GLN A 8 28.08 4.41 4.17
C GLN A 8 27.32 5.52 3.43
N HIS A 9 26.19 5.22 2.79
CA HIS A 9 25.39 6.19 2.05
C HIS A 9 23.91 5.79 1.97
N LEU A 10 23.03 6.78 1.99
CA LEU A 10 21.59 6.64 1.77
C LEU A 10 21.26 7.09 0.33
N ARG A 11 20.55 6.26 -0.44
CA ARG A 11 20.05 6.61 -1.77
C ARG A 11 18.55 6.79 -1.73
N ILE A 12 18.07 7.87 -2.34
CA ILE A 12 16.65 8.16 -2.53
C ILE A 12 16.43 8.26 -4.04
N GLY A 13 15.36 7.64 -4.54
CA GLY A 13 15.04 7.62 -5.96
C GLY A 13 13.56 7.41 -6.20
N SER A 14 13.15 7.57 -7.46
CA SER A 14 11.79 7.28 -7.90
C SER A 14 11.46 5.80 -7.76
N VAL A 15 10.19 5.51 -7.45
CA VAL A 15 9.71 4.14 -7.23
C VAL A 15 8.74 3.79 -8.35
N SER A 16 8.91 2.62 -8.96
CA SER A 16 7.97 2.07 -9.94
C SER A 16 6.74 1.46 -9.25
N SER A 17 5.61 1.40 -9.95
CA SER A 17 4.38 0.80 -9.42
C SER A 17 4.58 -0.68 -9.02
N GLU A 18 5.36 -1.42 -9.81
CA GLU A 18 5.72 -2.81 -9.53
C GLU A 18 6.50 -2.95 -8.22
N GLN A 19 7.45 -2.04 -7.97
CA GLN A 19 8.25 -2.00 -6.76
C GLN A 19 7.40 -1.70 -5.52
N ILE A 20 6.43 -0.78 -5.61
CA ILE A 20 5.45 -0.54 -4.53
C ILE A 20 4.66 -1.81 -4.23
N SER A 21 4.21 -2.50 -5.28
CA SER A 21 3.45 -3.74 -5.12
C SER A 21 4.31 -4.85 -4.50
N ALA A 22 5.60 -4.92 -4.83
CA ALA A 22 6.53 -5.91 -4.28
C ALA A 22 6.77 -5.69 -2.77
N TRP A 23 6.81 -4.45 -2.31
CA TRP A 23 6.97 -4.14 -0.88
C TRP A 23 5.75 -4.47 -0.03
N ALA A 24 4.55 -4.35 -0.61
CA ALA A 24 3.30 -4.47 0.12
C ALA A 24 2.60 -5.84 -0.05
N LYS A 25 2.90 -6.59 -1.12
CA LYS A 25 2.33 -7.92 -1.34
C LYS A 25 2.94 -8.96 -0.40
N LYS A 26 2.08 -9.81 0.15
CA LYS A 26 2.43 -11.01 0.90
C LYS A 26 1.62 -12.20 0.40
N ILE A 27 2.21 -13.39 0.47
CA ILE A 27 1.53 -14.64 0.15
C ILE A 27 1.21 -15.34 1.46
N LEU A 28 -0.07 -15.61 1.69
CA LEU A 28 -0.55 -16.37 2.83
C LEU A 28 -0.38 -17.88 2.58
N PRO A 29 -0.37 -18.73 3.63
CA PRO A 29 -0.24 -20.17 3.48
C PRO A 29 -1.41 -20.84 2.73
N ASN A 30 -2.54 -20.14 2.57
CA ASN A 30 -3.66 -20.58 1.73
C ASN A 30 -3.45 -20.29 0.22
N GLY A 31 -2.32 -19.68 -0.16
CA GLY A 31 -2.03 -19.27 -1.54
C GLY A 31 -2.63 -17.93 -1.94
N GLU A 32 -3.36 -17.24 -1.05
CA GLU A 32 -3.91 -15.91 -1.34
C GLU A 32 -2.82 -14.84 -1.25
N THR A 33 -2.81 -13.93 -2.23
CA THR A 33 -1.97 -12.72 -2.17
C THR A 33 -2.73 -11.60 -1.47
N VAL A 34 -2.15 -11.04 -0.42
CA VAL A 34 -2.70 -9.91 0.36
C VAL A 34 -1.75 -8.72 0.30
N GLY A 35 -2.28 -7.51 0.52
CA GLY A 35 -1.50 -6.27 0.46
C GLY A 35 -2.26 -5.12 -0.20
N GLU A 36 -3.26 -5.46 -1.03
CA GLU A 36 -4.12 -4.47 -1.67
C GLU A 36 -5.29 -4.07 -0.77
N VAL A 37 -5.49 -2.77 -0.61
CA VAL A 37 -6.66 -2.20 0.06
C VAL A 37 -7.75 -1.91 -0.97
N THR A 38 -8.69 -2.83 -1.11
CA THR A 38 -9.80 -2.73 -2.06
C THR A 38 -10.92 -1.83 -1.57
N LYS A 39 -11.26 -1.87 -0.27
CA LYS A 39 -12.38 -1.12 0.30
C LYS A 39 -11.90 0.17 0.99
N PRO A 40 -12.66 1.28 0.90
CA PRO A 40 -12.34 2.52 1.60
C PRO A 40 -12.77 2.51 3.08
N TYR A 41 -13.38 1.43 3.56
CA TYR A 41 -13.87 1.32 4.94
C TYR A 41 -12.72 1.22 5.96
N THR A 42 -12.95 1.77 7.15
CA THR A 42 -11.95 1.85 8.23
C THR A 42 -12.29 0.91 9.38
N LEU A 43 -13.20 1.33 10.27
CA LEU A 43 -13.65 0.62 11.46
C LEU A 43 -15.16 0.54 11.45
N HIS A 44 -15.72 -0.59 11.90
CA HIS A 44 -17.15 -0.73 12.06
C HIS A 44 -17.63 0.07 13.28
N TYR A 45 -18.67 0.90 13.09
CA TYR A 45 -19.14 1.88 14.06
C TYR A 45 -19.54 1.31 15.43
N LYS A 46 -20.11 0.09 15.51
CA LYS A 46 -20.50 -0.54 16.79
C LYS A 46 -19.38 -1.28 17.49
N THR A 47 -18.56 -2.00 16.72
CA THR A 47 -17.63 -3.00 17.26
C THR A 47 -16.22 -2.44 17.40
N ASN A 48 -15.95 -1.28 16.79
CA ASN A 48 -14.61 -0.70 16.63
C ASN A 48 -13.59 -1.70 16.03
N LYS A 49 -14.09 -2.77 15.39
CA LYS A 49 -13.26 -3.75 14.71
C LYS A 49 -12.95 -3.25 13.29
N PRO A 50 -11.72 -3.45 12.81
CA PRO A 50 -11.36 -3.07 11.45
C PRO A 50 -12.10 -3.93 10.45
N GLU A 51 -12.53 -3.31 9.36
CA GLU A 51 -13.21 -4.01 8.28
C GLU A 51 -12.23 -4.88 7.46
N LYS A 52 -12.72 -6.02 6.98
CA LYS A 52 -11.93 -6.90 6.10
C LYS A 52 -11.65 -6.19 4.78
N ASP A 53 -10.39 -6.22 4.36
CA ASP A 53 -9.85 -5.55 3.16
C ASP A 53 -10.02 -4.01 3.15
N GLY A 54 -10.28 -3.44 4.33
CA GLY A 54 -10.28 -2.01 4.56
C GLY A 54 -8.91 -1.43 4.87
N LEU A 55 -8.87 -0.13 5.16
CA LEU A 55 -7.63 0.63 5.43
C LEU A 55 -6.83 0.13 6.65
N PHE A 56 -7.48 -0.60 7.57
CA PHE A 56 -6.85 -1.12 8.79
C PHE A 56 -6.97 -2.64 8.93
N CYS A 57 -7.12 -3.35 7.81
CA CYS A 57 -7.28 -4.80 7.82
C CYS A 57 -6.08 -5.48 8.51
N GLU A 58 -6.36 -6.28 9.54
CA GLU A 58 -5.34 -6.96 10.35
C GLU A 58 -4.54 -8.00 9.54
N ARG A 59 -5.11 -8.52 8.45
CA ARG A 59 -4.45 -9.47 7.55
C ARG A 59 -3.31 -8.83 6.75
N ILE A 60 -3.42 -7.54 6.44
CA ILE A 60 -2.41 -6.78 5.68
C ILE A 60 -1.38 -6.20 6.64
N PHE A 61 -1.83 -5.40 7.60
CA PHE A 61 -0.94 -4.61 8.47
C PHE A 61 -0.48 -5.37 9.72
N GLY A 62 -1.17 -6.45 10.11
CA GLY A 62 -0.92 -7.20 11.33
C GLY A 62 -1.94 -6.95 12.45
N PRO A 63 -1.87 -7.75 13.54
CA PRO A 63 -2.87 -7.75 14.61
C PRO A 63 -2.87 -6.45 15.43
N ILE A 64 -4.03 -6.06 15.97
CA ILE A 64 -4.15 -4.88 16.86
C ILE A 64 -3.41 -5.12 18.19
N LYS A 65 -3.58 -6.32 18.76
CA LYS A 65 -2.93 -6.73 20.00
C LYS A 65 -1.93 -7.84 19.72
N SER A 66 -0.77 -7.75 20.36
CA SER A 66 0.33 -8.69 20.16
C SER A 66 -0.12 -10.11 20.51
N GLY A 67 0.00 -11.04 19.54
CA GLY A 67 -0.33 -12.45 19.73
C GLY A 67 -1.84 -12.78 19.72
N ILE A 68 -2.71 -11.83 19.40
CA ILE A 68 -4.17 -12.04 19.33
C ILE A 68 -4.64 -11.81 17.89
N CYS A 69 -5.36 -12.78 17.30
CA CYS A 69 -5.93 -12.64 15.96
C CYS A 69 -7.33 -12.01 15.98
N ALA A 70 -7.87 -11.66 14.80
CA ALA A 70 -9.20 -11.06 14.63
C ALA A 70 -10.35 -11.88 15.25
N CYS A 71 -10.23 -13.22 15.21
CA CYS A 71 -11.21 -14.15 15.77
C CYS A 71 -11.20 -14.20 17.30
N GLY A 72 -10.18 -13.63 17.95
CA GLY A 72 -9.99 -13.71 19.40
C GLY A 72 -9.11 -14.88 19.86
N ASN A 73 -8.58 -15.69 18.95
CA ASN A 73 -7.59 -16.70 19.32
C ASN A 73 -6.30 -16.00 19.74
N TYR A 74 -5.73 -16.44 20.85
CA TYR A 74 -4.49 -15.92 21.43
C TYR A 74 -3.40 -16.99 21.35
N ARG A 75 -2.18 -16.57 21.04
CA ARG A 75 -0.96 -17.38 21.15
C ARG A 75 0.16 -16.55 21.76
N VAL A 76 0.94 -17.18 22.65
CA VAL A 76 2.13 -16.57 23.25
C VAL A 76 3.18 -16.39 22.14
N ILE A 77 3.65 -15.16 21.96
CA ILE A 77 4.71 -14.85 20.99
C ILE A 77 6.03 -15.44 21.54
N GLY A 78 6.50 -16.55 20.96
CA GLY A 78 7.76 -17.19 21.33
C GLY A 78 7.69 -18.70 21.56
N ASP A 79 6.47 -19.27 21.71
CA ASP A 79 6.31 -20.70 21.96
C ASP A 79 6.21 -21.51 20.67
N LYS A 80 7.26 -22.32 20.43
CA LYS A 80 7.42 -23.41 19.46
C LYS A 80 7.46 -23.01 17.97
N LYS A 81 8.63 -23.26 17.36
CA LYS A 81 8.93 -23.13 15.92
C LYS A 81 8.01 -23.96 15.01
N ASP A 82 7.24 -24.89 15.57
CA ASP A 82 6.43 -25.87 14.84
C ASP A 82 4.95 -25.45 14.66
N GLN A 83 4.52 -24.31 15.22
CA GLN A 83 3.13 -23.85 15.09
C GLN A 83 2.93 -22.92 13.90
N PRO A 84 1.78 -22.98 13.22
CA PRO A 84 1.51 -22.12 12.07
C PRO A 84 1.50 -20.66 12.53
N GLN A 85 2.32 -19.84 11.89
CA GLN A 85 2.46 -18.40 12.19
C GLN A 85 1.16 -17.61 11.90
N PHE A 86 0.22 -18.21 11.15
CA PHE A 86 -1.04 -17.62 10.74
C PHE A 86 -2.22 -18.36 11.35
N CYS A 87 -3.32 -17.65 11.58
CA CYS A 87 -4.59 -18.27 11.95
C CYS A 87 -5.31 -18.83 10.72
N GLU A 88 -5.68 -20.11 10.73
CA GLU A 88 -6.37 -20.78 9.60
C GLU A 88 -7.73 -20.15 9.27
N GLN A 89 -8.41 -19.55 10.25
CA GLN A 89 -9.76 -19.00 10.06
C GLN A 89 -9.76 -17.55 9.55
N CYS A 90 -8.81 -16.71 9.98
CA CYS A 90 -8.77 -15.29 9.62
C CYS A 90 -7.55 -14.86 8.80
N GLY A 91 -6.53 -15.71 8.69
CA GLY A 91 -5.28 -15.40 7.98
C GLY A 91 -4.41 -14.34 8.65
N VAL A 92 -4.70 -13.93 9.90
CA VAL A 92 -3.90 -12.95 10.63
C VAL A 92 -2.65 -13.61 11.22
N GLU A 93 -1.50 -12.96 11.07
CA GLU A 93 -0.22 -13.36 11.64
C GLU A 93 -0.21 -13.17 13.17
N PHE A 94 0.27 -14.18 13.91
CA PHE A 94 0.53 -14.09 15.34
C PHE A 94 1.89 -13.42 15.57
N VAL A 95 1.90 -12.08 15.53
CA VAL A 95 3.11 -11.26 15.69
C VAL A 95 2.88 -10.11 16.68
N ASP A 96 3.95 -9.39 17.02
CA ASP A 96 3.84 -8.16 17.81
C ASP A 96 3.10 -7.07 17.01
N SER A 97 2.18 -6.37 17.67
CA SER A 97 1.41 -5.25 17.12
C SER A 97 2.29 -4.12 16.54
N ARG A 98 3.56 -4.05 16.93
CA ARG A 98 4.56 -3.11 16.38
C ARG A 98 4.74 -3.27 14.87
N ILE A 99 4.47 -4.44 14.30
CA ILE A 99 4.66 -4.71 12.86
C ILE A 99 3.83 -3.75 11.99
N ARG A 100 2.69 -3.26 12.50
CA ARG A 100 1.80 -2.30 11.83
C ARG A 100 2.48 -0.98 11.47
N ARG A 101 3.61 -0.66 12.10
CA ARG A 101 4.41 0.55 11.81
C ARG A 101 5.36 0.38 10.62
N TYR A 102 5.65 -0.87 10.26
CA TYR A 102 6.63 -1.21 9.23
C TYR A 102 5.99 -1.84 7.99
N GLN A 103 4.80 -2.42 8.14
CA GLN A 103 4.03 -3.01 7.04
C GLN A 103 3.45 -1.94 6.12
N MET A 104 3.68 -2.11 4.82
CA MET A 104 3.13 -1.24 3.79
C MET A 104 1.88 -1.87 3.17
N GLY A 105 0.91 -1.04 2.83
CA GLY A 105 -0.25 -1.42 2.01
C GLY A 105 -0.25 -0.60 0.73
N PHE A 106 -0.86 -1.11 -0.33
CA PHE A 106 -1.00 -0.38 -1.58
C PHE A 106 -2.45 -0.38 -2.06
N ARG A 107 -2.77 0.59 -2.93
CA ARG A 107 -4.02 0.61 -3.68
C ARG A 107 -3.68 0.94 -5.12
N MET A 108 -4.02 0.05 -6.04
CA MET A 108 -3.91 0.34 -7.46
C MET A 108 -5.02 1.31 -7.84
N LYS A 109 -4.65 2.57 -8.09
CA LYS A 109 -5.53 3.53 -8.76
C LYS A 109 -5.11 3.68 -10.21
N LYS A 110 -6.05 4.17 -11.02
CA LYS A 110 -5.77 4.60 -12.39
C LYS A 110 -4.59 5.58 -12.40
N LEU A 111 -3.83 5.58 -13.50
CA LEU A 111 -2.60 6.36 -13.68
C LEU A 111 -2.77 7.76 -13.09
N SER A 112 -2.00 8.06 -12.05
CA SER A 112 -2.02 9.34 -11.36
C SER A 112 -0.61 9.87 -11.30
N PHE A 113 -0.46 11.14 -11.64
CA PHE A 113 0.83 11.82 -11.58
C PHE A 113 1.06 12.31 -10.16
N HIS A 114 2.28 12.12 -9.65
CA HIS A 114 2.65 12.61 -8.35
C HIS A 114 2.74 14.14 -8.38
N SER A 115 2.04 14.85 -7.49
CA SER A 115 1.94 16.31 -7.52
C SER A 115 3.31 16.99 -7.48
N ILE A 116 4.27 16.46 -6.71
CA ILE A 116 5.65 16.98 -6.63
C ILE A 116 6.33 17.01 -8.01
N ASN A 117 6.09 16.00 -8.86
CA ASN A 117 6.68 15.95 -10.18
C ASN A 117 6.05 16.98 -11.14
N MET A 118 4.78 17.34 -10.92
CA MET A 118 4.07 18.33 -11.75
C MET A 118 4.41 19.78 -11.38
N GLU A 119 4.82 20.04 -10.14
CA GLU A 119 5.21 21.38 -9.69
C GLU A 119 6.68 21.70 -9.99
N CYS A 120 7.48 20.69 -10.39
CA CYS A 120 8.87 20.89 -10.79
C CYS A 120 8.96 21.74 -12.06
N PRO A 121 9.65 22.90 -12.05
CA PRO A 121 9.74 23.81 -13.20
C PRO A 121 10.49 23.20 -14.40
N ILE A 122 11.27 22.15 -14.16
CA ILE A 122 12.06 21.41 -15.17
C ILE A 122 11.21 20.32 -15.85
N SER A 123 10.03 19.97 -15.30
CA SER A 123 9.16 18.91 -15.86
C SER A 123 8.60 19.26 -17.25
N GLY A 124 8.38 20.55 -17.53
CA GLY A 124 8.06 21.07 -18.86
C GLY A 124 9.14 20.81 -19.90
N MET A 125 10.41 20.90 -19.50
CA MET A 125 11.54 20.79 -20.42
C MET A 125 11.75 19.37 -20.93
N SER A 126 11.50 18.34 -20.11
CA SER A 126 11.65 16.94 -20.52
C SER A 126 10.56 16.47 -21.50
N LEU A 127 9.37 17.09 -21.44
CA LEU A 127 8.24 16.79 -22.32
C LEU A 127 8.08 17.79 -23.47
N GLY A 128 8.96 18.78 -23.59
CA GLY A 128 8.87 19.83 -24.63
C GLY A 128 7.61 20.71 -24.53
N MET A 129 7.02 20.83 -23.33
CA MET A 129 5.77 21.55 -23.09
C MET A 129 5.97 22.67 -22.07
N SER A 130 5.22 23.76 -22.17
CA SER A 130 5.21 24.76 -21.10
C SER A 130 4.56 24.17 -19.83
N ASN A 131 5.07 24.54 -18.64
CA ASN A 131 4.54 24.06 -17.36
C ASN A 131 3.03 24.36 -17.20
N MET A 132 2.54 25.46 -17.78
CA MET A 132 1.09 25.76 -17.86
C MET A 132 0.33 24.74 -18.72
N LYS A 133 0.88 24.36 -19.88
CA LYS A 133 0.23 23.41 -20.80
C LYS A 133 0.20 21.99 -20.21
N LEU A 134 1.27 21.57 -19.52
CA LEU A 134 1.28 20.31 -18.75
C LEU A 134 0.19 20.31 -17.68
N ARG A 135 0.10 21.37 -16.87
CA ARG A 135 -0.87 21.47 -15.79
C ARG A 135 -2.31 21.42 -16.28
N ILE A 136 -2.63 22.12 -17.37
CA ILE A 136 -3.97 22.10 -17.99
C ILE A 136 -4.30 20.70 -18.51
N GLN A 137 -3.37 20.04 -19.20
CA GLN A 137 -3.63 18.73 -19.80
C GLN A 137 -3.84 17.64 -18.74
N PHE A 138 -3.06 17.65 -17.65
CA PHE A 138 -3.22 16.68 -16.57
C PHE A 138 -4.41 16.96 -15.64
N MET A 139 -4.75 18.23 -15.37
CA MET A 139 -5.97 18.56 -14.63
C MET A 139 -7.24 18.32 -15.46
N GLY A 140 -7.18 18.51 -16.79
CA GLY A 140 -8.30 18.26 -17.71
C GLY A 140 -8.65 16.78 -17.89
N VAL A 141 -7.65 15.88 -17.80
CA VAL A 141 -7.85 14.42 -17.88
C VAL A 141 -8.51 13.85 -16.61
N LEU A 142 -8.40 14.53 -15.47
CA LEU A 142 -8.99 14.08 -14.20
C LEU A 142 -10.49 14.41 -14.05
N ASN A 143 -11.07 15.23 -14.93
CA ASN A 143 -12.47 15.68 -14.88
C ASN A 143 -13.37 15.10 -15.99
N THR A 144 -12.98 14.01 -16.66
CA THR A 144 -13.89 13.32 -17.59
C THR A 144 -14.42 12.03 -16.97
N PRO A 145 -15.70 11.97 -16.55
CA PRO A 145 -16.34 10.70 -16.26
C PRO A 145 -16.57 10.01 -17.61
N ASN A 146 -15.94 8.85 -17.81
CA ASN A 146 -16.23 7.90 -18.88
C ASN A 146 -16.59 8.50 -20.26
N LYS A 147 -15.59 8.79 -21.10
CA LYS A 147 -15.78 8.70 -22.55
C LYS A 147 -14.59 7.99 -23.19
N GLY A 148 -14.90 7.24 -24.23
CA GLY A 148 -14.13 6.14 -24.78
C GLY A 148 -12.71 6.50 -25.23
N VAL A 149 -11.95 5.42 -25.41
CA VAL A 149 -10.69 5.35 -26.14
C VAL A 149 -10.78 6.25 -27.39
N GLY A 150 -10.11 7.40 -27.35
CA GLY A 150 -9.91 8.27 -28.49
C GLY A 150 -8.41 8.33 -28.74
N LEU A 151 -7.93 7.53 -29.69
CA LEU A 151 -6.65 7.76 -30.34
C LEU A 151 -6.61 9.23 -30.78
N TRP A 152 -5.68 10.00 -30.24
CA TRP A 152 -5.17 11.17 -30.94
C TRP A 152 -3.79 10.78 -31.44
N SER A 153 -3.79 10.24 -32.66
CA SER A 153 -2.60 10.19 -33.49
C SER A 153 -2.03 11.60 -33.62
N ILE A 154 -0.75 11.75 -33.32
CA ILE A 154 0.00 12.95 -33.64
C ILE A 154 0.45 12.79 -35.09
N GLN A 155 -0.27 13.44 -36.00
CA GLN A 155 0.22 13.98 -37.26
C GLN A 155 -0.72 15.08 -37.74
#